data_AF-A0A4Y8KVB3-F1
#
_entry.id   AF-A0A4Y8KVB3-F1
#
_cell.length_a   1.000
_cell.length_b   1.000
_cell.length_c   1.000
_cell.angle_alpha   90.00
_cell.angle_beta   90.00
_cell.angle_gamma   90.00
#
_symmetry.space_group_name_H-M   'P 1'
#
loop_
_entity.id
_entity.type
_entity.pdbx_description
1 polymer ?
#
loop_
_entity_poly.entity_id
_entity_poly.type
_entity_poly.pdbx_seq_one_letter_code
_entity_poly.pdbx_strand_id
1 'polypeptide(L)'
;MITVPMASGLITYLDHKVRMGSVSTYDIILLNKMRRKNRQYERILRLNFLAQLYVKYQRLYLNTSILKNSENSYESGEKTVNLIKMFFKDSDVKPEDFIHNPDTYSDDIIKMSTEYKNFLLLSAYVGIPRRTAESFVKEVEHGYSFYMLKDIITCPIPVYLDNLDRYILGLMSREELEVRFIRPSLFSQKTERAKLSVFRRGLIQMEGLYDRLLKKQIERTGKSLSELLKETELTPDQLKKIPF
;
A
#
# COMPACT_ATOMS: atom_id res chain seq x y z
N MET A 1 -11.37 11.25 -11.80
CA MET A 1 -11.95 11.45 -10.45
C MET A 1 -13.06 10.42 -10.25
N ILE A 2 -12.78 9.26 -9.66
CA ILE A 2 -13.82 8.25 -9.39
C ILE A 2 -14.43 8.62 -8.04
N THR A 3 -15.54 9.37 -8.07
CA THR A 3 -16.37 9.54 -6.88
C THR A 3 -17.21 8.27 -6.69
N VAL A 4 -17.26 7.76 -5.46
CA VAL A 4 -18.15 6.65 -5.11
C VAL A 4 -19.58 7.04 -5.50
N PRO A 5 -20.24 6.33 -6.44
CA PRO A 5 -21.38 6.86 -7.19
C PRO A 5 -22.62 7.14 -6.33
N MET A 6 -22.76 6.50 -5.17
CA MET A 6 -23.93 6.69 -4.30
C MET A 6 -23.85 7.89 -3.35
N ALA A 7 -22.66 8.36 -2.99
CA ALA A 7 -22.50 9.52 -2.10
C ALA A 7 -22.37 10.85 -2.88
N SER A 8 -21.91 10.78 -4.14
CA SER A 8 -21.66 11.92 -5.01
C SER A 8 -22.93 12.75 -5.25
N GLY A 9 -24.02 12.12 -5.71
CA GLY A 9 -25.26 12.83 -6.04
C GLY A 9 -25.94 13.49 -4.84
N LEU A 10 -25.93 12.84 -3.67
CA LEU A 10 -26.53 13.39 -2.45
C LEU A 10 -25.73 14.57 -1.89
N ILE A 11 -24.39 14.50 -1.96
CA ILE A 11 -23.50 15.60 -1.58
C ILE A 11 -23.69 16.79 -2.53
N THR A 12 -23.74 16.57 -3.84
CA THR A 12 -23.98 17.62 -4.82
C THR A 12 -25.35 18.29 -4.63
N TYR A 13 -26.39 17.50 -4.35
CA TYR A 13 -27.73 17.99 -4.05
C TYR A 13 -27.77 18.85 -2.77
N LEU A 14 -27.14 18.39 -1.70
CA LEU A 14 -27.08 19.14 -0.43
C LEU A 14 -26.20 20.39 -0.56
N ASP A 15 -25.10 20.34 -1.31
CA ASP A 15 -24.28 21.52 -1.63
C ASP A 15 -25.06 22.56 -2.43
N HIS A 16 -25.87 22.11 -3.39
CA HIS A 16 -26.78 22.98 -4.13
C HIS A 16 -27.82 23.63 -3.20
N LYS A 17 -28.46 22.85 -2.32
CA LYS A 17 -29.39 23.37 -1.31
C LYS A 17 -28.74 24.42 -0.41
N VAL A 18 -27.50 24.18 0.05
CA VAL A 18 -26.69 25.12 0.88
C VAL A 18 -26.46 26.44 0.15
N ARG A 19 -26.11 26.38 -1.15
CA ARG A 19 -25.94 27.59 -1.97
C ARG A 19 -27.24 28.35 -2.18
N MET A 20 -28.37 27.65 -2.22
CA MET A 20 -29.70 28.23 -2.41
C MET A 20 -30.36 28.72 -1.10
N GLY A 21 -29.67 28.67 0.04
CA GLY A 21 -30.18 29.16 1.33
C GLY A 21 -31.36 28.39 1.91
N SER A 22 -31.70 27.23 1.36
CA SER A 22 -32.90 26.43 1.70
C SER A 22 -32.54 25.19 2.52
N VAL A 23 -31.80 25.39 3.62
CA VAL A 23 -31.13 24.28 4.34
C VAL A 23 -31.49 24.25 5.81
N SER A 24 -31.92 23.09 6.28
CA SER A 24 -32.11 22.84 7.70
C SER A 24 -30.78 22.58 8.41
N THR A 25 -30.71 22.82 9.72
CA THR A 25 -29.55 22.42 10.54
C THR A 25 -29.20 20.94 10.37
N TYR A 26 -30.21 20.08 10.17
CA TYR A 26 -30.04 18.65 9.93
C TYR A 26 -29.29 18.34 8.62
N ASP A 27 -29.63 19.04 7.53
CA ASP A 27 -28.97 18.90 6.23
C ASP A 27 -27.48 19.29 6.30
N ILE A 28 -27.15 20.34 7.06
CA ILE A 28 -25.75 20.76 7.29
C ILE A 28 -24.99 19.69 8.07
N ILE A 29 -25.59 19.12 9.12
CA ILE A 29 -24.99 18.05 9.92
C ILE A 29 -24.76 16.80 9.06
N LEU A 30 -25.75 16.42 8.25
CA LEU A 30 -25.69 15.26 7.36
C LEU A 30 -24.60 15.45 6.29
N LEU A 31 -24.54 16.62 5.65
CA LEU A 31 -23.51 16.97 4.66
C LEU A 31 -22.10 16.90 5.26
N ASN A 32 -21.91 17.44 6.46
CA ASN A 32 -20.62 17.38 7.16
C ASN A 32 -20.23 15.93 7.50
N LYS A 33 -21.18 15.10 7.94
CA LYS A 33 -20.96 13.67 8.21
C LYS A 33 -20.53 12.93 6.94
N MET A 34 -21.17 13.19 5.81
CA MET A 34 -20.82 12.58 4.52
C MET A 34 -19.45 13.04 4.01
N ARG A 35 -19.15 14.33 4.07
CA ARG A 35 -17.83 14.87 3.71
C ARG A 35 -16.71 14.27 4.57
N ARG A 36 -16.96 14.06 5.86
CA ARG A 36 -16.00 13.40 6.76
C ARG A 36 -15.77 11.93 6.35
N LYS A 37 -16.83 11.20 6.03
CA LYS A 37 -16.74 9.80 5.58
C LYS A 37 -15.96 9.69 4.27
N ASN A 38 -16.22 10.57 3.30
CA ASN A 38 -15.48 10.61 2.04
C ASN A 38 -13.98 10.91 2.24
N ARG A 39 -13.65 11.91 3.06
CA ARG A 39 -12.25 12.21 3.39
C ARG A 39 -11.54 11.03 4.05
N GLN A 40 -12.24 10.32 4.94
CA GLN A 40 -11.71 9.11 5.57
C GLN A 40 -11.48 7.99 4.56
N TYR A 41 -12.41 7.77 3.64
CA TYR A 41 -12.27 6.79 2.57
C TYR A 41 -11.09 7.12 1.65
N GLU A 42 -11.00 8.35 1.14
CA GLU A 42 -9.87 8.80 0.30
C GLU A 42 -8.52 8.67 0.99
N ARG A 43 -8.47 8.91 2.31
CA ARG A 43 -7.29 8.71 3.14
C ARG A 43 -6.90 7.23 3.18
N ILE A 44 -7.84 6.33 3.47
CA ILE A 44 -7.57 4.88 3.53
C ILE A 44 -7.18 4.33 2.15
N LEU A 45 -7.86 4.76 1.09
CA LEU A 45 -7.56 4.36 -0.27
C LEU A 45 -6.11 4.73 -0.67
N ARG A 46 -5.68 5.95 -0.35
CA ARG A 46 -4.29 6.40 -0.56
C ARG A 46 -3.28 5.54 0.18
N LEU A 47 -3.52 5.27 1.45
CA LEU A 47 -2.63 4.43 2.25
C LEU A 47 -2.59 2.99 1.73
N ASN A 48 -3.74 2.44 1.34
CA ASN A 48 -3.80 1.10 0.78
C ASN A 48 -2.96 1.03 -0.51
N PHE A 49 -3.14 1.99 -1.40
CA PHE A 49 -2.34 2.10 -2.61
C PHE A 49 -0.84 2.15 -2.31
N LEU A 50 -0.40 3.01 -1.37
CA LEU A 50 1.02 3.11 -0.99
C LEU A 50 1.56 1.81 -0.38
N ALA A 51 0.77 1.13 0.46
CA ALA A 51 1.15 -0.14 1.04
C ALA A 51 1.32 -1.24 -0.03
N GLN A 52 0.36 -1.35 -0.96
CA GLN A 52 0.45 -2.31 -2.06
C GLN A 52 1.60 -2.00 -3.02
N LEU A 53 1.82 -0.71 -3.32
CA LEU A 53 2.94 -0.27 -4.13
C LEU A 53 4.28 -0.62 -3.46
N TYR A 54 4.38 -0.45 -2.13
CA TYR A 54 5.56 -0.86 -1.37
C TYR A 54 5.79 -2.37 -1.44
N VAL A 55 4.77 -3.21 -1.26
CA VAL A 55 4.91 -4.67 -1.40
C VAL A 55 5.43 -5.07 -2.79
N LYS A 56 4.89 -4.46 -3.85
CA LYS A 56 5.37 -4.70 -5.23
C LYS A 56 6.83 -4.28 -5.39
N TYR A 57 7.20 -3.09 -4.87
CA TYR A 57 8.57 -2.60 -4.89
C TYR A 57 9.53 -3.51 -4.11
N GLN A 58 9.15 -3.94 -2.91
CA GLN A 58 9.96 -4.82 -2.06
C GLN A 58 10.21 -6.17 -2.74
N ARG A 59 9.19 -6.78 -3.34
CA ARG A 59 9.35 -8.04 -4.11
C ARG A 59 10.32 -7.86 -5.28
N LEU A 60 10.17 -6.78 -6.04
CA LEU A 60 11.08 -6.45 -7.14
C LEU A 60 12.52 -6.26 -6.64
N TYR A 61 12.70 -5.50 -5.56
CA TYR A 61 14.00 -5.21 -4.97
C TYR A 61 14.68 -6.47 -4.41
N LEU A 62 13.93 -7.32 -3.72
CA LEU A 62 14.41 -8.59 -3.18
C LEU A 62 14.89 -9.52 -4.31
N ASN A 63 14.08 -9.75 -5.33
CA ASN A 63 14.46 -10.60 -6.47
C ASN A 63 15.66 -10.03 -7.24
N THR A 64 15.71 -8.70 -7.41
CA THR A 64 16.88 -8.04 -8.01
C THR A 64 18.14 -8.23 -7.16
N SER A 65 18.00 -8.18 -5.85
CA SER A 65 19.11 -8.38 -4.92
C SER A 65 19.59 -9.83 -4.89
N ILE A 66 18.68 -10.80 -4.96
CA ILE A 66 19.01 -12.22 -5.10
C ILE A 66 19.84 -12.42 -6.37
N LEU A 67 19.33 -11.98 -7.53
CA LEU A 67 20.01 -12.17 -8.81
C LEU A 67 21.40 -11.50 -8.87
N LYS A 68 21.57 -10.32 -8.27
CA LYS A 68 22.81 -9.53 -8.39
C LYS A 68 23.85 -9.80 -7.31
N ASN A 69 23.40 -10.09 -6.10
CA ASN A 69 24.26 -10.04 -4.91
C ASN A 69 24.35 -11.38 -4.18
N SER A 70 23.57 -12.40 -4.56
CA SER A 70 23.64 -13.70 -3.91
C SER A 70 24.59 -14.65 -4.64
N GLU A 71 25.40 -15.37 -3.87
CA GLU A 71 26.18 -16.49 -4.39
C GLU A 71 25.22 -17.64 -4.73
N ASN A 72 25.16 -18.00 -6.01
CA ASN A 72 24.32 -19.07 -6.52
C ASN A 72 25.09 -20.39 -6.64
N SER A 73 25.57 -20.89 -5.50
CA SER A 73 26.36 -22.12 -5.42
C SER A 73 25.75 -23.11 -4.44
N TYR A 74 26.07 -24.39 -4.61
CA TYR A 74 25.65 -25.43 -3.68
C TYR A 74 26.10 -25.15 -2.24
N GLU A 75 27.33 -24.67 -2.07
CA GLU A 75 27.91 -24.32 -0.77
C GLU A 75 27.13 -23.18 -0.07
N SER A 76 26.70 -22.17 -0.83
CA SER A 76 25.82 -21.10 -0.32
C SER A 76 24.45 -21.65 0.09
N GLY A 77 23.90 -22.59 -0.69
CA GLY A 77 22.69 -23.33 -0.35
C GLY A 77 22.83 -24.13 0.95
N GLU A 78 23.93 -24.85 1.16
CA GLU A 78 24.21 -25.58 2.40
C GLU A 78 24.30 -24.65 3.61
N LYS A 79 24.99 -23.52 3.50
CA LYS A 79 25.06 -22.51 4.56
C LYS A 79 23.66 -22.02 4.95
N THR A 80 22.79 -21.81 3.96
CA THR A 80 21.41 -21.36 4.17
C THR A 80 20.54 -22.44 4.81
N VAL A 81 20.65 -23.70 4.36
CA VAL A 81 19.99 -24.87 4.99
C VAL A 81 20.40 -25.02 6.45
N ASN A 82 21.70 -24.90 6.75
CA ASN A 82 22.19 -24.98 8.11
C ASN A 82 21.60 -23.89 9.00
N LEU A 83 21.54 -22.64 8.50
CA LEU A 83 20.87 -21.53 9.17
C LEU A 83 19.38 -21.81 9.41
N ILE A 84 18.65 -22.27 8.41
CA ILE A 84 17.22 -22.57 8.55
C ILE A 84 17.00 -23.69 9.56
N LYS A 85 17.79 -24.77 9.50
CA LYS A 85 17.71 -25.89 10.44
C LYS A 85 18.08 -25.51 11.87
N MET A 86 18.88 -24.46 12.08
CA MET A 86 19.11 -23.92 13.44
C MET A 86 17.82 -23.37 14.06
N PHE A 87 16.94 -22.75 13.26
CA PHE A 87 15.67 -22.17 13.74
C PHE A 87 14.47 -23.11 13.59
N PHE A 88 14.47 -23.96 12.57
CA PHE A 88 13.40 -24.87 12.17
C PHE A 88 13.97 -26.27 11.97
N LYS A 89 14.23 -26.96 13.09
CA LYS A 89 14.92 -28.26 13.11
C LYS A 89 14.27 -29.32 12.25
N ASP A 90 12.94 -29.30 12.13
CA ASP A 90 12.14 -30.28 11.39
C ASP A 90 11.81 -29.83 9.95
N SER A 91 12.57 -28.88 9.40
CA SER A 91 12.35 -28.42 8.01
C SER A 91 12.99 -29.36 6.99
N ASP A 92 12.21 -29.80 6.01
CA ASP A 92 12.63 -30.66 4.89
C ASP A 92 13.37 -29.90 3.77
N VAL A 93 14.02 -28.79 4.12
CA VAL A 93 14.73 -27.94 3.14
C VAL A 93 16.08 -28.56 2.74
N LYS A 94 16.39 -28.47 1.44
CA LYS A 94 17.63 -28.98 0.83
C LYS A 94 18.42 -27.85 0.16
N PRO A 95 19.75 -27.99 -0.03
CA PRO A 95 20.56 -26.93 -0.64
C PRO A 95 20.05 -26.51 -2.02
N GLU A 96 19.55 -27.46 -2.80
CA GLU A 96 19.01 -27.23 -4.15
C GLU A 96 17.79 -26.31 -4.14
N ASP A 97 17.03 -26.23 -3.04
CA ASP A 97 15.88 -25.32 -2.89
C ASP A 97 16.30 -23.84 -2.86
N PHE A 98 17.59 -23.56 -2.60
CA PHE A 98 18.16 -22.21 -2.51
C PHE A 98 19.03 -21.86 -3.73
N ILE A 99 19.24 -22.80 -4.64
CA ILE A 99 19.91 -22.56 -5.91
C ILE A 99 18.86 -22.11 -6.91
N HIS A 100 19.08 -20.94 -7.51
CA HIS A 100 18.11 -20.35 -8.44
C HIS A 100 18.57 -20.43 -9.89
N ASN A 101 17.61 -20.47 -10.82
CA ASN A 101 17.91 -20.29 -12.24
C ASN A 101 17.92 -18.78 -12.58
N PRO A 102 19.07 -18.22 -13.03
CA PRO A 102 19.18 -16.80 -13.35
C PRO A 102 18.21 -16.32 -14.45
N ASP A 103 17.91 -17.17 -15.43
CA ASP A 103 17.02 -16.81 -16.55
C ASP A 103 15.58 -16.66 -16.06
N THR A 104 15.10 -17.63 -15.26
CA THR A 104 13.77 -17.57 -14.65
C THR A 104 13.60 -16.35 -13.75
N TYR A 105 14.61 -16.05 -12.93
CA TYR A 105 14.58 -14.84 -12.08
C TYR A 105 14.62 -13.55 -12.90
N SER A 106 15.33 -13.53 -14.02
CA SER A 106 15.38 -12.38 -14.92
C SER A 106 14.01 -12.10 -15.54
N ASP A 107 13.32 -13.12 -16.03
CA ASP A 107 11.96 -13.01 -16.57
C ASP A 107 10.97 -12.54 -15.50
N ASP A 108 11.05 -13.11 -14.29
CA ASP A 108 10.23 -12.69 -13.16
C ASP A 108 10.48 -11.22 -12.77
N ILE A 109 11.73 -10.77 -12.76
CA ILE A 109 12.07 -9.36 -12.50
C ILE A 109 11.50 -8.45 -13.59
N ILE A 110 11.57 -8.84 -14.86
CA ILE A 110 10.99 -8.07 -15.98
C ILE A 110 9.47 -7.95 -15.79
N LYS A 111 8.80 -9.06 -15.47
CA LYS A 111 7.36 -9.09 -15.19
C LYS A 111 7.01 -8.20 -13.99
N MET A 112 7.68 -8.36 -12.86
CA MET A 112 7.46 -7.57 -11.64
C MET A 112 7.73 -6.08 -11.88
N SER A 113 8.75 -5.72 -12.65
CA SER A 113 9.06 -4.34 -13.02
C SER A 113 7.95 -3.72 -13.87
N THR A 114 7.41 -4.50 -14.80
CA THR A 114 6.26 -4.09 -15.63
C THR A 114 5.00 -3.92 -14.78
N GLU A 115 4.67 -4.87 -13.92
CA GLU A 115 3.54 -4.77 -12.99
C GLU A 115 3.67 -3.59 -12.04
N TYR A 116 4.86 -3.34 -11.48
CA TYR A 116 5.14 -2.20 -10.61
C TYR A 116 4.91 -0.88 -11.36
N LYS A 117 5.46 -0.74 -12.57
CA LYS A 117 5.28 0.45 -13.41
C LYS A 117 3.82 0.68 -13.75
N ASN A 118 3.09 -0.37 -14.14
CA ASN A 118 1.67 -0.28 -14.47
C ASN A 118 0.84 0.14 -13.26
N PHE A 119 1.09 -0.47 -12.09
CA PHE A 119 0.40 -0.13 -10.86
C PHE A 119 0.67 1.31 -10.42
N LEU A 120 1.90 1.78 -10.61
CA LEU A 120 2.30 3.15 -10.30
C LEU A 120 1.51 4.20 -11.11
N LEU A 121 1.07 3.88 -12.33
CA LEU A 121 0.24 4.78 -13.13
C LEU A 121 -1.11 5.08 -12.48
N LEU A 122 -1.59 4.21 -11.59
CA LEU A 122 -2.82 4.42 -10.83
C LEU A 122 -2.65 5.45 -9.70
N SER A 123 -1.44 5.96 -9.44
CA SER A 123 -1.19 6.89 -8.33
C SER A 123 -1.97 8.20 -8.48
N ALA A 124 -2.14 8.72 -9.71
CA ALA A 124 -2.95 9.92 -9.95
C ALA A 124 -4.42 9.72 -9.55
N TYR A 125 -4.98 8.53 -9.76
CA TYR A 125 -6.37 8.22 -9.45
C TYR A 125 -6.67 8.27 -7.96
N VAL A 126 -5.67 7.95 -7.15
CA VAL A 126 -5.74 8.07 -5.69
C VAL A 126 -5.22 9.41 -5.17
N GLY A 127 -4.90 10.38 -6.05
CA GLY A 127 -4.43 11.70 -5.63
C GLY A 127 -3.00 11.72 -5.11
N ILE A 128 -2.14 10.85 -5.63
CA ILE A 128 -0.71 10.78 -5.28
C ILE A 128 0.14 11.06 -6.53
N PRO A 129 0.96 12.12 -6.54
CA PRO A 129 1.90 12.35 -7.64
C PRO A 129 2.88 11.18 -7.77
N ARG A 130 3.14 10.74 -9.00
CA ARG A 130 3.97 9.54 -9.26
C ARG A 130 5.34 9.61 -8.59
N ARG A 131 6.02 10.75 -8.70
CA ARG A 131 7.35 10.95 -8.08
C ARG A 131 7.29 10.86 -6.55
N THR A 132 6.19 11.31 -5.93
CA THR A 132 5.97 11.15 -4.50
C THR A 132 5.81 9.67 -4.14
N ALA A 133 5.03 8.92 -4.92
CA ALA A 133 4.84 7.48 -4.72
C ALA A 133 6.15 6.68 -4.88
N GLU A 134 6.94 6.97 -5.91
CA GLU A 134 8.27 6.36 -6.11
C GLU A 134 9.24 6.70 -4.97
N SER A 135 9.22 7.95 -4.50
CA SER A 135 10.06 8.38 -3.37
C SER A 135 9.62 7.73 -2.07
N PHE A 136 8.31 7.52 -1.89
CA PHE A 136 7.75 6.87 -0.72
C PHE A 136 8.30 5.45 -0.57
N VAL A 137 8.18 4.61 -1.60
CA VAL A 137 8.63 3.21 -1.51
C VAL A 137 10.14 3.10 -1.30
N LYS A 138 10.93 3.99 -1.92
CA LYS A 138 12.38 4.05 -1.72
C LYS A 138 12.75 4.48 -0.31
N GLU A 139 12.09 5.49 0.23
CA GLU A 139 12.35 5.97 1.61
C GLU A 139 11.92 4.92 2.64
N VAL A 140 10.82 4.20 2.39
CA VAL A 140 10.44 3.07 3.26
C VAL A 140 11.52 2.00 3.22
N GLU A 141 11.98 1.56 2.05
CA GLU A 141 12.94 0.46 1.92
C GLU A 141 14.35 0.82 2.42
N HIS A 142 14.87 1.98 2.03
CA HIS A 142 16.26 2.39 2.29
C HIS A 142 16.41 3.30 3.52
N GLY A 143 15.30 3.80 4.07
CA GLY A 143 15.31 4.64 5.25
C GLY A 143 15.45 3.85 6.56
N TYR A 144 16.05 4.50 7.55
CA TYR A 144 16.28 3.95 8.90
C TYR A 144 15.07 4.12 9.84
N SER A 145 14.01 4.83 9.44
CA SER A 145 12.97 5.28 10.39
C SER A 145 11.64 4.52 10.30
N PHE A 146 11.50 3.55 9.39
CA PHE A 146 10.19 2.97 9.01
C PHE A 146 10.09 1.45 9.23
N TYR A 147 10.73 0.93 10.28
CA TYR A 147 10.77 -0.52 10.57
C TYR A 147 9.41 -1.22 10.63
N MET A 148 8.36 -0.55 11.13
CA MET A 148 7.02 -1.17 11.19
C MET A 148 6.38 -1.39 9.82
N LEU A 149 6.78 -0.65 8.79
CA LEU A 149 6.31 -0.86 7.43
C LEU A 149 7.07 -2.01 6.74
N LYS A 150 8.33 -2.23 7.13
CA LYS A 150 9.16 -3.34 6.63
C LYS A 150 8.75 -4.70 7.20
N ASP A 151 8.15 -4.73 8.39
CA ASP A 151 7.70 -5.94 9.09
C ASP A 151 6.35 -6.47 8.54
N ILE A 152 6.34 -6.81 7.25
CA ILE A 152 5.17 -7.33 6.52
C ILE A 152 4.79 -8.73 6.99
N ILE A 153 5.74 -9.47 7.57
CA ILE A 153 5.55 -10.86 8.01
C ILE A 153 4.71 -10.92 9.29
N THR A 154 4.95 -10.03 10.26
CA THR A 154 4.17 -10.06 11.52
C THR A 154 3.04 -9.04 11.56
N CYS A 155 3.01 -8.08 10.64
CA CYS A 155 1.97 -7.04 10.57
C CYS A 155 1.64 -6.72 9.10
N PRO A 156 0.77 -7.50 8.43
CA PRO A 156 0.46 -7.26 7.02
C PRO A 156 -0.47 -6.05 6.88
N ILE A 157 0.12 -4.84 6.95
CA ILE A 157 -0.55 -3.55 6.76
C ILE A 157 -1.42 -3.50 5.49
N PRO A 158 -1.02 -4.07 4.33
CA PRO A 158 -1.89 -4.15 3.16
C PRO A 158 -3.19 -4.92 3.43
N VAL A 159 -3.11 -6.08 4.10
CA VAL A 159 -4.30 -6.88 4.45
C VAL A 159 -5.19 -6.13 5.44
N TYR A 160 -4.58 -5.41 6.38
CA TYR A 160 -5.30 -4.55 7.31
C TYR A 160 -6.07 -3.44 6.57
N LEU A 161 -5.41 -2.78 5.61
CA LEU A 161 -5.99 -1.70 4.81
C LEU A 161 -7.10 -2.20 3.87
N ASP A 162 -6.94 -3.38 3.26
CA ASP A 162 -7.98 -4.00 2.44
C ASP A 162 -9.25 -4.33 3.25
N ASN A 163 -9.11 -4.88 4.46
CA ASN A 163 -10.26 -5.17 5.30
C ASN A 163 -10.91 -3.87 5.82
N LEU A 164 -10.12 -2.85 6.15
CA LEU A 164 -10.64 -1.52 6.49
C LEU A 164 -11.43 -0.89 5.33
N ASP A 165 -10.95 -1.05 4.10
CA ASP A 165 -11.63 -0.55 2.91
C ASP A 165 -13.01 -1.20 2.74
N ARG A 166 -13.06 -2.54 2.84
CA ARG A 166 -14.31 -3.32 2.83
C ARG A 166 -15.28 -2.89 3.94
N TYR A 167 -14.77 -2.65 5.15
CA TYR A 167 -15.57 -2.16 6.26
C TYR A 167 -16.16 -0.76 5.97
N ILE A 168 -15.37 0.17 5.43
CA ILE A 168 -15.85 1.52 5.10
C ILE A 168 -16.92 1.51 4.00
N LEU A 169 -16.77 0.59 3.03
CA LEU A 169 -17.72 0.33 1.96
C LEU A 169 -18.99 -0.40 2.43
N GLY A 170 -19.05 -0.86 3.69
CA GLY A 170 -20.18 -1.60 4.24
C GLY A 170 -20.27 -3.05 3.75
N LEU A 171 -19.20 -3.56 3.15
CA LEU A 171 -19.07 -4.95 2.68
C LEU A 171 -18.63 -5.92 3.80
N MET A 172 -18.35 -5.39 4.99
CA MET A 172 -17.86 -6.14 6.14
C MET A 172 -18.41 -5.51 7.42
N SER A 173 -18.84 -6.34 8.37
CA SER A 173 -19.27 -5.88 9.70
C SER A 173 -18.06 -5.50 10.57
N ARG A 174 -18.32 -4.79 11.68
CA ARG A 174 -17.25 -4.45 12.63
C ARG A 174 -16.69 -5.70 13.32
N GLU A 175 -17.57 -6.63 13.67
CA GLU A 175 -17.23 -7.89 14.33
C GLU A 175 -16.34 -8.74 13.41
N GLU A 176 -16.68 -8.84 12.12
CA GLU A 176 -15.87 -9.52 11.11
C GLU A 176 -14.48 -8.89 10.94
N LEU A 177 -14.43 -7.56 10.95
CA LEU A 177 -13.18 -6.81 10.86
C LEU A 177 -12.26 -7.12 12.05
N GLU A 178 -12.79 -7.10 13.28
CA GLU A 178 -12.02 -7.34 14.51
C GLU A 178 -11.46 -8.77 14.60
N VAL A 179 -12.18 -9.77 14.09
CA VAL A 179 -11.74 -11.18 14.08
C VAL A 179 -10.64 -11.45 13.05
N ARG A 180 -10.58 -10.70 11.95
CA ARG A 180 -9.55 -10.85 10.91
C ARG A 180 -8.19 -10.28 11.30
N PHE A 181 -8.11 -9.51 12.39
CA PHE A 181 -6.85 -8.93 12.86
C PHE A 181 -6.10 -9.89 13.76
N ILE A 182 -5.40 -10.83 13.13
CA ILE A 182 -4.60 -11.84 13.80
C ILE A 182 -3.13 -11.60 13.48
N ARG A 183 -2.28 -11.65 14.51
CA ARG A 183 -0.84 -11.66 14.41
C ARG A 183 -0.36 -13.11 14.55
N PRO A 184 0.18 -13.73 13.49
CA PRO A 184 0.88 -14.98 13.63
C PRO A 184 2.19 -14.75 14.39
N SER A 185 2.42 -15.52 15.44
CA SER A 185 3.72 -15.54 16.11
C SER A 185 4.63 -16.55 15.43
N LEU A 186 5.77 -16.08 14.92
CA LEU A 186 6.79 -16.92 14.27
C LEU A 186 7.41 -17.95 15.24
N PHE A 187 7.38 -17.69 16.55
CA PHE A 187 8.05 -18.52 17.56
C PHE A 187 7.10 -19.40 18.37
N SER A 188 5.88 -18.94 18.62
CA SER A 188 4.92 -19.72 19.41
C SER A 188 3.93 -20.50 18.57
N GLN A 189 3.93 -20.32 17.23
CA GLN A 189 2.96 -20.88 16.28
C GLN A 189 1.49 -20.62 16.66
N LYS A 190 1.26 -19.70 17.61
CA LYS A 190 -0.06 -19.28 18.08
C LYS A 190 -0.48 -18.01 17.34
N THR A 191 -1.77 -17.92 17.10
CA THR A 191 -2.43 -16.75 16.54
C THR A 191 -2.97 -15.90 17.69
N GLU A 192 -2.46 -14.68 17.81
CA GLU A 192 -2.93 -13.71 18.80
C GLU A 192 -3.70 -12.59 18.13
N ARG A 193 -4.68 -12.01 18.84
CA ARG A 193 -5.36 -10.80 18.35
C ARG A 193 -4.35 -9.67 18.23
N ALA A 194 -4.26 -9.09 17.05
CA ALA A 194 -3.31 -8.03 16.79
C ALA A 194 -3.78 -6.72 17.46
N LYS A 195 -2.86 -6.00 18.11
CA LYS A 195 -3.18 -4.74 18.77
C LYS A 195 -3.43 -3.64 17.73
N LEU A 196 -4.67 -3.16 17.63
CA LEU A 196 -5.06 -2.06 16.73
C LEU A 196 -4.18 -0.80 16.86
N SER A 197 -3.62 -0.56 18.05
CA SER A 197 -2.70 0.56 18.30
C SER A 197 -1.39 0.47 17.51
N VAL A 198 -0.94 -0.73 17.12
CA VAL A 198 0.24 -0.93 16.27
C VAL A 198 -0.09 -0.51 14.84
N PHE A 199 -1.20 -0.98 14.28
CA PHE A 199 -1.65 -0.58 12.95
C PHE A 199 -1.89 0.92 12.86
N ARG A 200 -2.55 1.52 13.86
CA ARG A 200 -2.78 2.97 13.90
C ARG A 200 -1.47 3.75 13.86
N ARG A 201 -0.44 3.30 14.60
CA ARG A 201 0.89 3.93 14.55
C ARG A 201 1.54 3.77 13.17
N GLY A 202 1.42 2.59 12.54
CA GLY A 202 1.88 2.36 11.17
C GLY A 202 1.21 3.31 10.17
N LEU A 203 -0.11 3.47 10.23
CA LEU A 203 -0.84 4.40 9.37
C LEU A 203 -0.38 5.86 9.56
N ILE A 204 -0.21 6.30 10.81
CA ILE A 204 0.29 7.65 11.11
C ILE A 204 1.70 7.87 10.54
N GLN A 205 2.58 6.86 10.64
CA GLN A 205 3.92 6.93 10.06
C GLN A 205 3.89 7.02 8.53
N MET A 206 3.03 6.23 7.87
CA MET A 206 2.84 6.31 6.42
C MET A 206 2.37 7.70 5.99
N GLU A 207 1.38 8.27 6.69
CA GLU A 207 0.86 9.59 6.40
C GLU A 207 1.91 10.67 6.58
N GLY A 208 2.59 10.68 7.72
CA GLY A 208 3.64 11.64 7.99
C GLY A 208 4.77 11.57 6.97
N LEU A 209 5.11 10.36 6.49
CA LEU A 209 6.09 10.18 5.42
C LEU A 209 5.59 10.75 4.08
N TYR A 210 4.37 10.38 3.68
CA TYR A 210 3.76 10.88 2.45
C TYR A 210 3.67 12.41 2.44
N ASP A 211 3.15 13.02 3.49
CA ASP A 211 2.99 14.48 3.60
C ASP A 211 4.34 15.18 3.54
N ARG A 212 5.35 14.63 4.21
CA ARG A 212 6.72 15.15 4.19
C ARG A 212 7.32 15.10 2.78
N LEU A 213 7.14 14.00 2.06
CA LEU A 213 7.65 13.85 0.69
C LEU A 213 6.93 14.76 -0.29
N LEU A 214 5.60 14.85 -0.18
CA LEU A 214 4.78 15.73 -1.00
C LEU A 214 5.18 17.19 -0.79
N LYS A 215 5.33 17.63 0.47
CA LYS A 215 5.76 18.99 0.81
C LYS A 215 7.13 19.30 0.20
N LYS A 216 8.12 18.40 0.35
CA LYS A 216 9.44 18.56 -0.28
C LYS A 216 9.36 18.66 -1.79
N GLN A 217 8.46 17.91 -2.44
CA GLN A 217 8.29 17.96 -3.88
C GLN A 217 7.66 19.29 -4.33
N ILE A 218 6.63 19.76 -3.62
CA ILE A 218 5.99 21.07 -3.88
C ILE A 218 7.02 22.19 -3.73
N GLU A 219 7.78 22.20 -2.63
CA GLU A 219 8.83 23.20 -2.37
C GLU A 219 9.90 23.23 -3.47
N ARG A 220 10.33 22.07 -3.96
CA ARG A 220 11.35 21.97 -5.03
C ARG A 220 10.85 22.39 -6.40
N THR A 221 9.57 22.16 -6.70
CA THR A 221 9.01 22.37 -8.05
C THR A 221 8.25 23.68 -8.19
N GLY A 222 7.83 24.29 -7.07
CA GLY A 222 6.93 25.44 -7.06
C GLY A 222 5.50 25.12 -7.54
N LYS A 223 5.19 23.84 -7.76
CA LYS A 223 3.91 23.39 -8.33
C LYS A 223 2.91 23.03 -7.24
N SER A 224 1.64 23.35 -7.47
CA SER A 224 0.52 22.88 -6.67
C SER A 224 0.30 21.37 -6.81
N LEU A 225 -0.39 20.75 -5.84
CA LEU A 225 -0.76 19.33 -5.92
C LEU A 225 -1.55 19.02 -7.20
N SER A 226 -2.48 19.90 -7.60
CA SER A 226 -3.27 19.73 -8.83
C SER A 226 -2.41 19.68 -10.09
N GLU A 227 -1.35 20.49 -10.16
CA GLU A 227 -0.43 20.48 -11.31
C GLU A 227 0.42 19.21 -11.33
N LEU A 228 0.92 18.79 -10.17
CA LEU A 228 1.68 17.54 -10.03
C LEU A 228 0.84 16.30 -10.38
N LEU A 229 -0.45 16.32 -10.10
CA LEU A 229 -1.37 15.24 -10.46
C LEU A 229 -1.64 15.20 -11.96
N LYS A 230 -1.85 16.36 -12.62
CA LYS A 230 -2.02 16.43 -14.08
C LYS A 230 -0.84 15.86 -14.86
N GLU A 231 0.38 16.02 -14.35
CA GLU A 231 1.58 15.40 -14.93
C GLU A 231 1.60 13.87 -14.83
N THR A 232 0.82 13.32 -13.90
CA THR A 232 0.71 11.89 -13.64
C THR A 232 -0.54 11.29 -14.27
N GLU A 233 -1.51 12.10 -14.68
CA GLU A 233 -2.76 11.65 -15.28
C GLU A 233 -2.49 10.96 -16.61
N LEU A 234 -2.91 9.70 -16.69
CA LEU A 234 -2.93 8.97 -17.95
C LEU A 234 -4.08 9.47 -18.82
N THR A 235 -3.84 9.60 -20.11
CA THR A 235 -4.91 9.79 -21.07
C THR A 235 -5.81 8.54 -21.11
N PRO A 236 -7.11 8.67 -21.46
CA PRO A 236 -8.01 7.53 -21.59
C PRO A 236 -7.48 6.41 -22.49
N ASP A 237 -6.69 6.75 -23.52
CA ASP A 237 -6.08 5.77 -24.41
C ASP A 237 -4.86 5.07 -23.80
N GLN A 238 -4.16 5.70 -22.86
CA GLN A 238 -3.10 5.05 -22.08
C GLN A 238 -3.68 4.07 -21.05
N LEU A 239 -4.85 4.37 -20.47
CA LEU A 239 -5.54 3.45 -19.55
C LEU A 239 -5.95 2.15 -20.21
N LYS A 240 -6.46 2.22 -21.46
CA LYS A 240 -6.85 1.02 -22.23
C LYS A 240 -5.68 0.09 -22.54
N LYS A 241 -4.45 0.58 -22.44
CA LYS A 241 -3.22 -0.18 -22.69
C LYS A 241 -2.64 -0.81 -21.42
N ILE A 242 -3.19 -0.51 -20.24
CA ILE A 242 -2.81 -1.20 -19.01
C ILE A 242 -3.45 -2.60 -19.08
N PRO A 243 -2.65 -3.68 -19.09
CA PRO A 243 -3.19 -5.02 -19.01
C PRO A 243 -3.76 -5.21 -17.60
N PHE A 244 -5.08 -5.11 -17.49
CA PHE A 244 -5.82 -5.59 -16.33
C PHE A 244 -6.17 -7.06 -16.53
#